data_AF-A0AAW9BXX9-F1
#
_entry.id   AF-A0AAW9BXX9-F1
#
_cell.length_a   1.000
_cell.length_b   1.000
_cell.length_c   1.000
_cell.angle_alpha   90.00
_cell.angle_beta   90.00
_cell.angle_gamma   90.00
#
_symmetry.space_group_name_H-M   'P 1'
#
loop_
_entity.id
_entity.type
_entity.pdbx_description
1 polymer ?
#
loop_
_entity_poly.entity_id
_entity_poly.type
_entity_poly.pdbx_seq_one_letter_code
_entity_poly.pdbx_strand_id
1 'polypeptide(L)'
;NLDSDDFIGPDFLLEMYKVAKKDNLEVVVSNVKLVNESGLVIRNTKSKKYDNDIIFSKSNISSLLSTPYATWCRLFKRELLVKNDYRYENGELYLTNFHFLKGVKSGVASKAVYYYRIRDNSMSSASISSKKLRKNLSSSLIKLFNKQLKLKGISSEFLRSYRLFNHLSFTKLSFVSSIY
;
A
#
# COMPACT_ATOMS: atom_id res chain seq x y z
N ASN A 1 8.38 3.93 -4.96
CA ASN A 1 8.39 3.43 -6.34
C ASN A 1 7.61 4.42 -7.21
N LEU A 2 7.89 4.54 -8.50
CA LEU A 2 7.06 5.27 -9.46
C LEU A 2 7.01 4.41 -10.71
N ASP A 3 5.82 3.96 -11.08
CA ASP A 3 5.65 3.12 -12.26
C ASP A 3 5.82 3.97 -13.53
N SER A 4 6.40 3.39 -14.59
CA SER A 4 6.82 4.13 -15.78
C SER A 4 5.67 4.72 -16.61
N ASP A 5 4.46 4.21 -16.43
CA ASP A 5 3.24 4.66 -17.12
C ASP A 5 2.35 5.58 -16.26
N ASP A 6 2.80 5.89 -15.05
CA ASP A 6 2.13 6.76 -14.09
C ASP A 6 2.87 8.10 -13.93
N PHE A 7 2.25 9.03 -13.21
CA PHE A 7 2.88 10.29 -12.86
C PHE A 7 2.42 10.78 -11.48
N ILE A 8 3.15 11.76 -10.95
CA ILE A 8 2.88 12.37 -9.65
C ILE A 8 2.59 13.86 -9.82
N GLY A 9 1.83 14.43 -8.89
CA GLY A 9 1.64 15.89 -8.84
C GLY A 9 2.97 16.63 -8.62
N PRO A 10 3.06 17.91 -9.03
CA PRO A 10 4.30 18.69 -8.95
C PRO A 10 4.86 18.76 -7.52
N ASP A 11 4.00 18.90 -6.52
CA ASP A 11 4.39 18.99 -5.11
C ASP A 11 4.35 17.64 -4.37
N PHE A 12 4.18 16.52 -5.09
CA PHE A 12 3.96 15.21 -4.46
C PHE A 12 5.03 14.85 -3.42
N LEU A 13 6.31 14.90 -3.82
CA LEU A 13 7.42 14.56 -2.92
C LEU A 13 7.55 15.57 -1.78
N LEU A 14 7.33 16.85 -2.07
CA LEU A 14 7.39 17.93 -1.09
C LEU A 14 6.33 17.74 0.00
N GLU A 15 5.07 17.50 -0.37
CA GLU A 15 3.98 17.31 0.58
C GLU A 15 4.15 16.01 1.39
N MET A 16 4.58 14.91 0.76
CA MET A 16 4.89 13.66 1.48
C MET A 16 6.00 13.87 2.50
N TYR A 17 7.07 14.58 2.13
CA TYR A 17 8.20 14.86 3.00
C TYR A 17 7.85 15.83 4.13
N LYS A 18 7.08 16.89 3.86
CA LYS A 18 6.61 17.84 4.87
C LYS A 18 5.84 17.12 5.99
N VAL A 19 4.87 16.28 5.62
CA VAL A 19 4.07 15.50 6.59
C VAL A 19 4.95 14.50 7.33
N ALA A 20 5.85 13.80 6.62
CA ALA A 20 6.79 12.88 7.26
C ALA A 20 7.65 13.57 8.32
N LYS A 21 8.17 14.76 8.03
CA LYS A 21 9.05 15.51 8.94
C LYS A 21 8.31 16.13 10.10
N LYS A 22 7.15 16.75 9.83
CA LYS A 22 6.32 17.40 10.85
C LYS A 22 5.96 16.43 11.97
N ASP A 23 5.55 15.21 11.63
CA ASP A 23 5.02 14.23 12.59
C ASP A 23 5.98 13.06 12.86
N ASN A 24 7.23 13.15 12.36
CA ASN A 24 8.26 12.12 12.43
C ASN A 24 7.76 10.72 12.00
N LEU A 25 7.13 10.68 10.82
CA LEU A 25 6.58 9.45 10.24
C LEU A 25 7.65 8.68 9.49
N GLU A 26 7.56 7.35 9.55
CA GLU A 26 8.41 6.43 8.82
C GLU A 26 7.73 5.88 7.56
N VAL A 27 6.40 5.96 7.48
CA VAL A 27 5.62 5.62 6.28
C VAL A 27 4.56 6.68 6.03
N VAL A 28 4.53 7.25 4.83
CA VAL A 28 3.49 8.20 4.40
C VAL A 28 2.80 7.65 3.17
N VAL A 29 1.47 7.76 3.13
CA VAL A 29 0.61 7.37 2.00
C VAL A 29 0.06 8.63 1.33
N SER A 30 0.07 8.68 0.01
CA SER A 30 -0.53 9.77 -0.75
C SER A 30 -2.01 9.49 -1.06
N ASN A 31 -2.73 10.52 -1.49
CA ASN A 31 -3.94 10.30 -2.28
C ASN A 31 -3.59 9.68 -3.65
N VAL A 32 -4.59 9.04 -4.26
CA VAL A 32 -4.50 8.48 -5.60
C VAL A 32 -5.65 9.02 -6.44
N LYS A 33 -5.37 9.37 -7.69
CA LYS A 33 -6.37 9.61 -8.73
C LYS A 33 -6.17 8.59 -9.85
N LEU A 34 -7.28 8.15 -10.43
CA LEU A 34 -7.24 7.37 -11.65
C LEU A 34 -7.30 8.32 -12.83
N VAL A 35 -6.48 8.08 -13.84
CA VAL A 35 -6.51 8.81 -15.11
C VAL A 35 -6.64 7.84 -16.27
N ASN A 36 -7.29 8.26 -17.35
CA ASN A 36 -7.33 7.47 -18.58
C ASN A 36 -6.03 7.68 -19.40
N GLU A 37 -5.98 7.11 -20.61
CA GLU A 37 -4.83 7.24 -21.48
C GLU A 37 -4.51 8.67 -21.90
N SER A 38 -5.50 9.57 -21.97
CA SER A 38 -5.31 10.99 -22.27
C SER A 38 -4.97 11.83 -21.04
N GLY A 39 -4.80 11.21 -19.86
CA GLY A 39 -4.46 11.91 -18.61
C GLY A 39 -5.66 12.57 -17.91
N LEU A 40 -6.88 12.39 -18.42
CA LEU A 40 -8.09 12.92 -17.80
C LEU A 40 -8.44 12.10 -16.55
N VAL A 41 -8.75 12.80 -15.47
CA VAL A 41 -9.18 12.18 -14.20
C VAL A 41 -10.52 11.47 -14.41
N ILE A 42 -10.58 10.20 -14.04
CA ILE A 42 -11.80 9.39 -14.05
C ILE A 42 -12.24 9.06 -12.63
N ARG A 43 -13.46 8.54 -12.48
CA ARG A 43 -14.01 8.13 -11.18
C ARG A 43 -13.05 7.13 -10.51
N ASN A 44 -12.55 7.50 -9.33
CA ASN A 44 -11.67 6.63 -8.56
C ASN A 44 -12.50 5.57 -7.82
N THR A 45 -12.36 4.31 -8.23
CA THR A 45 -12.97 3.13 -7.61
C THR A 45 -11.98 2.32 -6.78
N LYS A 46 -10.69 2.69 -6.78
CA LYS A 46 -9.61 1.92 -6.15
C LYS A 46 -9.18 2.43 -4.79
N SER A 47 -9.46 3.69 -4.46
CA SER A 47 -9.09 4.26 -3.16
C SER A 47 -10.01 5.38 -2.72
N LYS A 48 -10.11 5.58 -1.39
CA LYS A 48 -10.75 6.75 -0.79
C LYS A 48 -9.83 7.98 -0.93
N LYS A 49 -10.42 9.15 -1.15
CA LYS A 49 -9.72 10.44 -1.04
C LYS A 49 -9.73 10.93 0.41
N TYR A 50 -8.60 11.45 0.85
CA TYR A 50 -8.44 12.12 2.13
C TYR A 50 -8.32 13.63 1.91
N ASP A 51 -9.15 14.42 2.58
CA ASP A 51 -9.13 15.87 2.46
C ASP A 51 -8.19 16.54 3.48
N ASN A 52 -7.78 15.81 4.52
CA ASN A 52 -6.87 16.26 5.55
C ASN A 52 -5.76 15.24 5.78
N ASP A 53 -4.61 15.71 6.24
CA ASP A 53 -3.52 14.84 6.68
C ASP A 53 -3.98 14.02 7.88
N ILE A 54 -3.53 12.77 7.95
CA ILE A 54 -3.92 11.84 9.01
C ILE A 54 -2.68 11.21 9.59
N ILE A 55 -2.58 11.18 10.90
CA ILE A 55 -1.64 10.30 11.60
C ILE A 55 -2.40 9.06 12.04
N PHE A 56 -1.88 7.89 11.68
CA PHE A 56 -2.53 6.65 12.02
C PHE A 56 -2.33 6.28 13.50
N SER A 57 -3.40 5.80 14.11
CA SER A 57 -3.52 5.36 15.50
C SER A 57 -4.49 4.17 15.57
N LYS A 58 -4.70 3.60 16.76
CA LYS A 58 -5.64 2.47 16.94
C LYS A 58 -7.02 2.73 16.35
N SER A 59 -7.52 3.95 16.47
CA SER A 59 -8.89 4.31 16.11
C SER A 59 -9.11 4.46 14.60
N ASN A 60 -8.06 4.73 13.82
CA ASN A 60 -8.20 5.07 12.40
C ASN A 60 -7.30 4.25 11.44
N ILE A 61 -6.38 3.42 11.94
CA ILE A 61 -5.47 2.60 11.11
C ILE A 61 -6.22 1.65 10.16
N SER A 62 -7.46 1.26 10.49
CA SER A 62 -8.32 0.47 9.60
C SER A 62 -8.63 1.17 8.28
N SER A 63 -8.51 2.50 8.21
CA SER A 63 -8.67 3.26 6.96
C SER A 63 -7.62 2.90 5.90
N LEU A 64 -6.51 2.24 6.26
CA LEU A 64 -5.58 1.64 5.29
C LEU A 64 -6.27 0.66 4.33
N LEU A 65 -7.38 0.04 4.73
CA LEU A 65 -8.20 -0.81 3.85
C LEU A 65 -8.75 -0.05 2.63
N SER A 66 -8.89 1.27 2.75
CA SER A 66 -9.36 2.16 1.68
C SER A 66 -8.21 2.77 0.87
N THR A 67 -6.97 2.35 1.12
CA THR A 67 -5.78 2.72 0.34
C THR A 67 -5.29 1.51 -0.45
N PRO A 68 -4.69 1.70 -1.65
CA PRO A 68 -4.02 0.61 -2.33
C PRO A 68 -2.89 0.09 -1.45
N TYR A 69 -2.57 -1.21 -1.43
CA TYR A 69 -1.38 -1.73 -0.74
C TYR A 69 -0.07 -1.56 -1.57
N ALA A 70 -0.16 -0.85 -2.69
CA ALA A 70 0.94 -0.72 -3.63
C ALA A 70 2.01 0.27 -3.15
N THR A 71 3.25 0.05 -3.55
CA THR A 71 4.39 0.83 -3.06
C THR A 71 4.55 2.19 -3.75
N TRP A 72 3.87 2.40 -4.88
CA TRP A 72 3.99 3.60 -5.69
C TRP A 72 3.34 4.85 -5.07
N CYS A 73 2.30 4.70 -4.25
CA CYS A 73 1.67 5.81 -3.53
C CYS A 73 2.25 6.04 -2.13
N ARG A 74 3.47 5.55 -1.85
CA ARG A 74 4.06 5.59 -0.50
C ARG A 74 5.49 6.11 -0.49
N LEU A 75 5.79 6.86 0.57
CA LEU A 75 7.15 7.21 0.97
C LEU A 75 7.53 6.41 2.21
N PHE A 76 8.66 5.70 2.15
CA PHE A 76 9.21 4.94 3.26
C PHE A 76 10.52 5.55 3.72
N LYS A 77 10.71 5.65 5.03
CA LYS A 77 11.99 5.99 5.63
C LYS A 77 12.99 4.88 5.35
N ARG A 78 14.18 5.24 4.84
CA ARG A 78 15.20 4.27 4.43
C ARG A 78 15.65 3.39 5.59
N GLU A 79 15.84 3.98 6.78
CA GLU A 79 16.28 3.25 7.97
C GLU A 79 15.26 2.18 8.39
N LEU A 80 13.97 2.41 8.17
CA LEU A 80 12.92 1.43 8.45
C LEU A 80 13.09 0.19 7.55
N LEU A 81 13.40 0.38 6.27
CA LEU A 81 13.61 -0.71 5.31
C LEU A 81 14.86 -1.52 5.66
N VAL A 82 15.97 -0.84 5.93
CA VAL A 82 17.26 -1.45 6.29
C VAL A 82 17.15 -2.24 7.60
N LYS A 83 16.58 -1.62 8.65
CA LYS A 83 16.37 -2.26 9.96
C LYS A 83 15.55 -3.55 9.85
N ASN A 84 14.62 -3.60 8.90
CA ASN A 84 13.74 -4.73 8.71
C ASN A 84 14.20 -5.65 7.57
N ASP A 85 15.41 -5.55 7.04
CA ASP A 85 15.91 -6.37 5.92
C ASP A 85 14.86 -6.56 4.82
N TYR A 86 14.20 -5.45 4.43
CA TYR A 86 13.22 -5.50 3.37
C TYR A 86 13.91 -5.68 2.03
N ARG A 87 13.43 -6.66 1.24
CA ARG A 87 13.84 -6.90 -0.14
C ARG A 87 12.64 -6.83 -1.05
N TYR A 88 12.87 -6.44 -2.30
CA TYR A 88 11.80 -6.26 -3.28
C TYR A 88 10.98 -7.55 -3.50
N GLU A 89 11.62 -8.71 -3.40
CA GLU A 89 11.02 -10.04 -3.52
C GLU A 89 10.01 -10.35 -2.42
N ASN A 90 10.07 -9.66 -1.28
CA ASN A 90 9.04 -9.79 -0.24
C ASN A 90 7.67 -9.25 -0.73
N GLY A 91 7.68 -8.35 -1.71
CA GLY A 91 6.48 -7.83 -2.36
C GLY A 91 5.81 -6.66 -1.62
N GLU A 92 4.86 -6.05 -2.31
CA GLU A 92 4.23 -4.79 -1.89
C GLU A 92 3.31 -4.95 -0.68
N LEU A 93 2.54 -6.04 -0.62
CA LEU A 93 1.67 -6.33 0.53
C LEU A 93 2.50 -6.54 1.80
N TYR A 94 3.69 -7.13 1.68
CA TYR A 94 4.62 -7.30 2.79
C TYR A 94 5.11 -5.95 3.31
N LEU A 95 5.55 -5.07 2.39
CA LEU A 95 6.02 -3.75 2.76
C LEU A 95 4.92 -2.88 3.37
N THR A 96 3.70 -2.95 2.84
CA THR A 96 2.54 -2.23 3.40
C THR A 96 2.22 -2.68 4.83
N ASN A 97 2.53 -3.92 5.21
CA ASN A 97 2.35 -4.35 6.59
C ASN A 97 3.29 -3.65 7.59
N PHE A 98 4.28 -2.87 7.13
CA PHE A 98 5.15 -2.10 8.03
C PHE A 98 4.38 -1.02 8.80
N HIS A 99 3.22 -0.57 8.30
CA HIS A 99 2.28 0.28 9.05
C HIS A 99 1.87 -0.31 10.41
N PHE A 100 1.94 -1.64 10.57
CA PHE A 100 1.50 -2.34 11.79
C PHE A 100 2.64 -2.73 12.73
N LEU A 101 3.90 -2.48 12.36
CA LEU A 101 5.06 -2.83 13.18
C LEU A 101 5.15 -1.95 14.43
N LYS A 102 5.69 -2.52 15.51
CA LYS A 102 5.88 -1.83 16.78
C LYS A 102 6.84 -0.64 16.58
N GLY A 103 6.39 0.53 17.00
CA GLY A 103 7.16 1.78 16.93
C GLY A 103 7.09 2.51 15.60
N VAL A 104 6.47 1.92 14.56
CA VAL A 104 6.33 2.57 13.26
C VAL A 104 5.22 3.61 13.30
N LYS A 105 5.60 4.88 13.09
CA LYS A 105 4.65 5.98 12.89
C LYS A 105 4.34 6.13 11.42
N SER A 106 3.06 6.24 11.09
CA SER A 106 2.65 6.38 9.70
C SER A 106 1.39 7.22 9.52
N GLY A 107 1.15 7.68 8.31
CA GLY A 107 0.04 8.60 8.04
C GLY A 107 -0.24 8.83 6.56
N VAL A 108 -1.14 9.78 6.29
CA VAL A 108 -1.56 10.21 4.96
C VAL A 108 -1.15 11.67 4.75
N ALA A 109 -0.53 11.96 3.61
CA ALA A 109 -0.38 13.33 3.11
C ALA A 109 -1.49 13.60 2.08
N SER A 110 -2.50 14.35 2.49
CA SER A 110 -3.73 14.60 1.71
C SER A 110 -3.49 15.42 0.44
N LYS A 111 -2.48 16.30 0.45
CA LYS A 111 -2.12 17.14 -0.69
C LYS A 111 -1.24 16.44 -1.72
N ALA A 112 -0.58 15.35 -1.34
CA ALA A 112 0.19 14.54 -2.28
C ALA A 112 -0.76 13.67 -3.12
N VAL A 113 -0.66 13.75 -4.45
CA VAL A 113 -1.49 12.97 -5.36
C VAL A 113 -0.64 12.18 -6.35
N TYR A 114 -0.81 10.86 -6.33
CA TYR A 114 -0.32 9.95 -7.35
C TYR A 114 -1.39 9.75 -8.42
N TYR A 115 -1.02 9.76 -9.70
CA TYR A 115 -1.93 9.58 -10.83
C TYR A 115 -1.66 8.21 -11.47
N TYR A 116 -2.57 7.28 -11.20
CA TYR A 116 -2.52 5.91 -11.71
C TYR A 116 -3.24 5.83 -13.05
N ARG A 117 -2.51 5.50 -14.12
CA ARG A 117 -3.00 5.47 -15.49
C ARG A 117 -3.69 4.14 -15.82
N ILE A 118 -4.95 4.24 -16.24
CA ILE A 118 -5.75 3.13 -16.73
C ILE A 118 -5.65 3.07 -18.25
N ARG A 119 -5.30 1.89 -18.77
CA ARG A 119 -5.14 1.59 -20.19
C ARG A 119 -5.56 0.18 -20.54
N ASP A 120 -5.97 -0.01 -21.79
CA ASP A 120 -6.19 -1.33 -22.36
C ASP A 120 -4.83 -2.03 -22.51
N ASN A 121 -4.75 -3.31 -22.15
CA ASN A 121 -3.50 -4.09 -22.00
C ASN A 121 -2.63 -3.77 -20.77
N SER A 122 -3.20 -3.22 -19.70
CA SER A 122 -2.48 -3.12 -18.43
C SER A 122 -1.92 -4.47 -17.98
N MET A 123 -0.64 -4.50 -17.58
CA MET A 123 -0.03 -5.65 -16.89
C MET A 123 -0.76 -5.99 -15.59
N SER A 124 -1.44 -5.00 -15.00
CA SER A 124 -2.31 -5.16 -13.83
C SER A 124 -3.75 -5.56 -14.21
N SER A 125 -4.01 -6.00 -15.44
CA SER A 125 -5.30 -6.54 -15.83
C SER A 125 -5.64 -7.76 -14.99
N ALA A 126 -6.94 -7.99 -14.79
CA ALA A 126 -7.40 -9.03 -13.89
C ALA A 126 -7.01 -10.44 -14.40
N SER A 127 -7.00 -10.68 -15.72
CA SER A 127 -6.59 -11.96 -16.30
C SER A 127 -5.10 -12.27 -16.10
N ILE A 128 -4.21 -11.30 -16.35
CA ILE A 128 -2.76 -11.44 -16.14
C ILE A 128 -2.48 -11.64 -14.64
N SER A 129 -3.08 -10.80 -13.80
CA SER A 129 -2.95 -10.89 -12.34
C SER A 129 -3.43 -12.24 -11.82
N SER A 130 -4.55 -12.74 -12.31
CA SER A 130 -5.14 -14.02 -11.95
C SER A 130 -4.18 -15.19 -12.26
N LYS A 131 -3.65 -15.26 -13.49
CA LYS A 131 -2.65 -16.26 -13.90
C LYS A 131 -1.38 -16.22 -13.04
N LYS A 132 -0.87 -15.01 -12.74
CA LYS A 132 0.30 -14.82 -11.87
C LYS A 132 0.02 -15.29 -10.45
N LEU A 133 -1.16 -14.97 -9.91
CA LEU A 133 -1.53 -15.34 -8.55
C LEU A 133 -1.75 -16.84 -8.39
N ARG A 134 -2.36 -17.54 -9.36
CA ARG A 134 -2.50 -19.02 -9.30
C ARG A 134 -1.17 -19.74 -9.12
N LYS A 135 -0.11 -19.24 -9.75
CA LYS A 135 1.23 -19.83 -9.65
C LYS A 135 1.92 -19.51 -8.32
N ASN A 136 1.64 -18.34 -7.74
CA ASN A 136 2.44 -17.77 -6.66
C ASN A 136 1.70 -17.64 -5.32
N LEU A 137 0.39 -17.91 -5.26
CA LEU A 137 -0.42 -17.80 -4.05
C LEU A 137 -0.76 -19.19 -3.53
N SER A 138 -0.18 -19.56 -2.39
CA SER A 138 -0.47 -20.82 -1.70
C SER A 138 -0.68 -20.60 -0.21
N SER A 139 -1.36 -21.55 0.44
CA SER A 139 -1.60 -21.50 1.89
C SER A 139 -0.28 -21.52 2.68
N SER A 140 0.74 -22.23 2.20
CA SER A 140 2.07 -22.27 2.82
C SER A 140 2.78 -20.92 2.74
N LEU A 141 2.70 -20.22 1.60
CA LEU A 141 3.28 -18.89 1.42
C LEU A 141 2.57 -17.85 2.30
N ILE A 142 1.24 -17.90 2.41
CA ILE A 142 0.48 -17.01 3.31
C ILE A 142 0.87 -17.25 4.78
N LYS A 143 1.06 -18.51 5.19
CA LYS A 143 1.54 -18.84 6.54
C LYS A 143 2.95 -18.32 6.79
N LEU A 144 3.87 -18.50 5.84
CA LEU A 144 5.24 -18.00 5.92
C LEU A 144 5.27 -16.47 6.01
N PHE A 145 4.52 -15.78 5.16
CA PHE A 145 4.35 -14.33 5.17
C PHE A 145 3.93 -13.82 6.56
N ASN A 146 2.87 -14.41 7.12
CA ASN A 146 2.37 -14.00 8.44
C ASN A 146 3.35 -14.32 9.57
N LYS A 147 4.08 -15.43 9.48
CA LYS A 147 5.13 -15.80 10.45
C LYS A 147 6.25 -14.75 10.43
N GLN A 148 6.75 -14.40 9.25
CA GLN A 148 7.83 -13.43 9.09
C GLN A 148 7.45 -12.04 9.62
N LEU A 149 6.24 -11.55 9.31
CA LEU A 149 5.78 -10.25 9.82
C LEU A 149 5.58 -10.24 11.34
N LYS A 150 5.06 -11.34 11.91
CA LYS A 150 4.95 -11.46 13.38
C LYS A 150 6.33 -11.42 14.06
N LEU A 151 7.34 -12.07 13.48
CA LEU A 151 8.71 -12.05 14.00
C LEU A 151 9.33 -10.64 14.00
N LYS A 152 8.92 -9.76 13.08
CA LYS A 152 9.34 -8.34 13.09
C LYS A 152 8.69 -7.50 14.18
N GLY A 153 7.69 -8.05 14.88
CA GLY A 153 7.03 -7.40 16.01
C GLY A 153 5.86 -6.51 15.58
N ILE A 154 4.70 -7.11 15.35
CA ILE A 154 3.44 -6.38 15.16
C ILE A 154 3.03 -5.71 16.47
N SER A 155 2.66 -4.43 16.41
CA SER A 155 2.14 -3.69 17.57
C SER A 155 0.90 -4.38 18.13
N SER A 156 0.87 -4.65 19.43
CA SER A 156 -0.30 -5.24 20.11
C SER A 156 -1.55 -4.38 19.95
N GLU A 157 -1.37 -3.05 19.92
CA GLU A 157 -2.41 -2.06 19.66
C GLU A 157 -3.10 -2.28 18.30
N PHE A 158 -2.31 -2.69 17.29
CA PHE A 158 -2.77 -2.83 15.91
C PHE A 158 -3.10 -4.27 15.51
N LEU A 159 -2.93 -5.25 16.41
CA LEU A 159 -3.06 -6.68 16.08
C LEU A 159 -4.40 -7.03 15.42
N ARG A 160 -5.50 -6.42 15.89
CA ARG A 160 -6.85 -6.63 15.30
C ARG A 160 -6.91 -6.08 13.87
N SER A 161 -6.46 -4.85 13.65
CA SER A 161 -6.45 -4.19 12.34
C SER A 161 -5.51 -4.89 11.36
N TYR A 162 -4.34 -5.33 11.81
CA TYR A 162 -3.41 -6.15 11.04
C TYR A 162 -4.04 -7.46 10.55
N ARG A 163 -4.74 -8.19 11.44
CA ARG A 163 -5.42 -9.45 11.09
C ARG A 163 -6.52 -9.20 10.05
N LEU A 164 -7.33 -8.17 10.25
CA LEU A 164 -8.40 -7.79 9.31
C LEU A 164 -7.82 -7.40 7.95
N PHE A 165 -6.82 -6.53 7.93
CA PHE A 165 -6.15 -6.06 6.73
C PHE A 165 -5.60 -7.21 5.89
N ASN A 166 -4.86 -8.12 6.52
CA ASN A 166 -4.30 -9.27 5.80
C ASN A 166 -5.37 -10.27 5.38
N HIS A 167 -6.38 -10.53 6.21
CA HIS A 167 -7.47 -11.42 5.83
C HIS A 167 -8.17 -10.89 4.56
N LEU A 168 -8.58 -9.63 4.55
CA LEU A 168 -9.23 -9.02 3.38
C LEU A 168 -8.31 -8.96 2.16
N SER A 169 -7.03 -8.63 2.36
CA SER A 169 -6.05 -8.59 1.26
C SER A 169 -5.85 -9.96 0.62
N PHE A 170 -5.64 -11.02 1.42
CA PHE A 170 -5.49 -12.36 0.90
C PHE A 170 -6.78 -12.92 0.32
N THR A 171 -7.95 -12.67 0.92
CA THR A 171 -9.24 -13.05 0.34
C THR A 171 -9.44 -12.42 -1.02
N LYS A 172 -9.11 -11.12 -1.17
CA LYS A 172 -9.15 -10.45 -2.48
C LYS A 172 -8.20 -11.09 -3.49
N LEU A 173 -6.96 -11.38 -3.10
CA LEU A 173 -5.98 -12.01 -3.99
C LEU A 173 -6.40 -13.43 -4.39
N SER A 174 -6.91 -14.22 -3.44
CA SER A 174 -7.45 -15.55 -3.71
C SER A 174 -8.65 -15.49 -4.65
N PHE A 175 -9.56 -14.54 -4.45
CA PHE A 175 -10.68 -14.35 -5.36
C PHE A 175 -10.18 -14.04 -6.78
N VAL A 176 -9.29 -13.04 -6.93
CA VAL A 176 -8.69 -12.69 -8.23
C VAL A 176 -8.01 -13.89 -8.90
N SER A 177 -7.33 -14.75 -8.12
CA SER A 177 -6.67 -15.95 -8.66
C SER A 177 -7.64 -16.97 -9.28
N SER A 178 -8.94 -16.88 -9.00
CA SER A 178 -9.94 -17.87 -9.40
C SER A 178 -10.93 -17.41 -10.48
N ILE A 179 -10.89 -16.14 -10.92
CA ILE A 179 -11.92 -15.56 -11.82
C ILE A 179 -11.59 -15.64 -13.33
N TYR A 180 -10.35 -15.97 -13.69
CA TYR A 180 -9.86 -16.12 -15.07
C TYR A 180 -8.96 -17.36 -15.16
#